data_AF-A0A2W5RCM4-F1
#
_entry.id   AF-A0A2W5RCM4-F1
#
_cell.length_a   1.000
_cell.length_b   1.000
_cell.length_c   1.000
_cell.angle_alpha   90.00
_cell.angle_beta   90.00
_cell.angle_gamma   90.00
#
_symmetry.space_group_name_H-M   'P 1'
#
loop_
_entity.id
_entity.type
_entity.pdbx_description
1 polymer ?
#
loop_
_entity_poly.entity_id
_entity_poly.type
_entity_poly.pdbx_seq_one_letter_code
_entity_poly.pdbx_strand_id
1 'polypeptide(L)'
;MTLGIQAMLGKIRSLPQNDPNFNALVENLLGLGLDGTDKTRSHVNHALGTVQEFLSLYPQHKQTIKNSPKSESFPITNSPAVLADWIQFIQSQHGPFGPNSCYNYDIQKNILPVNLGGNATGGGAGGDEFKKVLRLLAEIL
;
A
#
# COMPACT_ATOMS: atom_id res chain seq x y z
N MET A 1 9.52 2.11 12.46
CA MET A 1 10.59 1.31 11.81
C MET A 1 9.92 0.43 10.75
N THR A 2 10.10 0.76 9.48
CA THR A 2 9.50 0.07 8.33
C THR A 2 10.23 -1.25 8.05
N LEU A 3 9.49 -2.34 7.84
CA LEU A 3 10.08 -3.62 7.48
C LEU A 3 10.63 -3.55 6.05
N GLY A 4 11.80 -4.17 5.82
CA GLY A 4 12.32 -4.37 4.47
C GLY A 4 11.47 -5.40 3.69
N ILE A 5 11.53 -5.31 2.36
CA ILE A 5 10.73 -6.13 1.42
C ILE A 5 10.85 -7.63 1.74
N GLN A 6 12.05 -8.15 2.01
CA GLN A 6 12.26 -9.57 2.32
C GLN A 6 11.54 -10.03 3.59
N ALA A 7 11.55 -9.21 4.65
CA ALA A 7 10.84 -9.53 5.88
C ALA A 7 9.32 -9.52 5.67
N MET A 8 8.83 -8.61 4.84
CA MET A 8 7.42 -8.55 4.48
C MET A 8 6.98 -9.77 3.65
N LEU A 9 7.78 -10.18 2.67
CA LEU A 9 7.54 -11.41 1.90
C LEU A 9 7.48 -12.65 2.82
N GLY A 10 8.35 -12.72 3.82
CA GLY A 10 8.30 -13.77 4.84
C GLY A 10 6.98 -13.79 5.61
N LYS A 11 6.49 -12.61 6.05
CA LYS A 11 5.18 -12.50 6.72
C LYS A 11 4.02 -12.88 5.80
N ILE A 12 4.01 -12.38 4.57
CA ILE A 12 2.99 -12.71 3.55
C ILE A 12 2.85 -14.24 3.40
N ARG A 13 3.98 -14.94 3.22
CA ARG A 13 4.01 -16.39 3.06
C ARG A 13 3.57 -17.19 4.29
N SER A 14 3.60 -16.57 5.48
CA SER A 14 3.21 -17.21 6.75
C SER A 14 1.73 -17.11 7.07
N LEU A 15 0.96 -16.29 6.34
CA LEU A 15 -0.46 -16.10 6.61
C LEU A 15 -1.27 -17.32 6.21
N PRO A 16 -2.30 -17.71 6.98
CA PRO A 16 -3.20 -18.79 6.61
C PRO A 16 -3.91 -18.45 5.30
N GLN A 17 -3.52 -19.15 4.23
CA GLN A 17 -4.02 -18.97 2.86
C GLN A 17 -5.41 -19.62 2.68
N ASN A 18 -6.30 -19.45 3.66
CA ASN A 18 -7.61 -20.11 3.69
C ASN A 18 -8.71 -19.24 3.05
N ASP A 19 -8.37 -18.05 2.56
CA ASP A 19 -9.27 -17.13 1.89
C ASP A 19 -8.83 -16.92 0.44
N PRO A 20 -9.59 -17.42 -0.55
CA PRO A 20 -9.20 -17.36 -1.96
C PRO A 20 -9.04 -15.93 -2.49
N ASN A 21 -9.77 -14.95 -1.95
CA ASN A 21 -9.63 -13.54 -2.35
C ASN A 21 -8.35 -12.92 -1.80
N PHE A 22 -7.92 -13.36 -0.61
CA PHE A 22 -6.66 -12.94 -0.02
C PHE A 22 -5.45 -13.57 -0.72
N ASN A 23 -5.55 -14.85 -1.08
CA ASN A 23 -4.51 -15.54 -1.85
C ASN A 23 -4.32 -14.89 -3.22
N ALA A 24 -5.42 -14.59 -3.93
CA ALA A 24 -5.38 -13.88 -5.21
C ALA A 24 -4.73 -12.47 -5.07
N LEU A 25 -5.05 -11.72 -4.01
CA LEU A 25 -4.40 -10.45 -3.70
C LEU A 25 -2.88 -10.60 -3.51
N VAL A 26 -2.47 -11.61 -2.75
CA VAL A 26 -1.05 -11.92 -2.48
C VAL A 26 -0.33 -12.28 -3.77
N GLU A 27 -0.87 -13.19 -4.57
CA GLU A 27 -0.30 -13.57 -5.87
C GLU A 27 -0.25 -12.39 -6.84
N ASN A 28 -1.29 -11.56 -6.87
CA ASN A 28 -1.34 -10.36 -7.69
C ASN A 28 -0.23 -9.37 -7.28
N LEU A 29 -0.04 -9.10 -5.99
CA LEU A 29 1.02 -8.20 -5.52
C LEU A 29 2.43 -8.77 -5.71
N LEU A 30 2.60 -10.09 -5.54
CA LEU A 30 3.86 -10.77 -5.86
C LEU A 30 4.17 -10.68 -7.35
N GLY A 31 3.19 -10.94 -8.21
CA GLY A 31 3.33 -10.82 -9.67
C GLY A 31 3.59 -9.39 -10.14
N LEU A 32 2.85 -8.41 -9.60
CA LEU A 32 3.05 -6.98 -9.92
C LEU A 32 4.38 -6.43 -9.39
N GLY A 33 4.86 -6.95 -8.26
CA GLY A 33 6.08 -6.49 -7.58
C GLY A 33 7.36 -7.22 -7.99
N LEU A 34 7.29 -8.45 -8.51
CA LEU A 34 8.46 -9.26 -8.87
C LEU A 34 8.56 -9.56 -10.38
N ASP A 35 7.44 -9.76 -11.07
CA ASP A 35 7.39 -10.15 -12.50
C ASP A 35 6.81 -9.05 -13.43
N GLY A 36 6.36 -7.93 -12.85
CA GLY A 36 5.82 -6.78 -13.57
C GLY A 36 6.88 -5.95 -14.28
N THR A 37 6.44 -5.03 -15.16
CA THR A 37 7.35 -4.05 -15.78
C THR A 37 7.97 -3.13 -14.72
N ASP A 38 9.18 -2.61 -14.97
CA ASP A 38 9.95 -1.81 -14.00
C ASP A 38 9.16 -0.70 -13.27
N LYS A 39 8.16 -0.13 -13.95
CA LYS A 39 7.28 0.92 -13.38
C LYS A 39 6.31 0.37 -12.32
N THR A 40 5.62 -0.73 -12.58
CA THR A 40 4.68 -1.36 -11.65
C THR A 40 5.39 -1.83 -10.38
N ARG A 41 6.59 -2.40 -10.53
CA ARG A 41 7.44 -2.78 -9.41
C ARG A 41 7.80 -1.58 -8.53
N SER A 42 8.16 -0.46 -9.14
CA SER A 42 8.44 0.78 -8.42
C SER A 42 7.21 1.28 -7.64
N HIS A 43 6.02 1.25 -8.25
CA HIS A 43 4.78 1.65 -7.58
C HIS A 43 4.50 0.83 -6.34
N VAL A 44 4.56 -0.50 -6.46
CA VAL A 44 4.33 -1.41 -5.34
C VAL A 44 5.36 -1.16 -4.23
N ASN A 45 6.64 -1.03 -4.56
CA ASN A 45 7.69 -0.80 -3.57
C ASN A 45 7.47 0.47 -2.73
N HIS A 46 7.18 1.60 -3.37
CA HIS A 46 6.93 2.85 -2.66
C HIS A 46 5.61 2.83 -1.88
N ALA A 47 4.58 2.17 -2.40
CA ALA A 47 3.34 1.93 -1.67
C ALA A 47 3.59 1.09 -0.41
N LEU A 48 4.39 0.02 -0.49
CA LEU A 48 4.71 -0.85 0.65
C LEU A 48 5.34 -0.07 1.80
N GLY A 49 6.31 0.79 1.51
CA GLY A 49 6.94 1.61 2.55
C GLY A 49 5.97 2.60 3.16
N THR A 50 5.26 3.35 2.33
CA THR A 50 4.42 4.48 2.78
C THR A 50 3.18 4.01 3.55
N VAL A 51 2.56 2.92 3.10
CA VAL A 51 1.42 2.31 3.80
C VAL A 51 1.83 1.71 5.14
N GLN A 52 3.03 1.12 5.26
CA GLN A 52 3.52 0.62 6.55
C GLN A 52 3.63 1.74 7.59
N GLU A 53 4.22 2.88 7.23
CA GLU A 53 4.35 4.02 8.15
C GLU A 53 2.98 4.61 8.48
N PHE A 54 2.09 4.72 7.49
CA PHE A 54 0.71 5.13 7.72
C PHE A 54 -0.02 4.22 8.71
N LEU A 55 -0.05 2.91 8.49
CA LEU A 55 -0.75 1.98 9.38
C LEU A 55 -0.05 1.81 10.74
N SER A 56 1.23 2.15 10.85
CA SER A 56 1.92 2.24 12.14
C SER A 56 1.50 3.47 12.93
N LEU A 57 1.21 4.59 12.26
CA LEU A 57 0.78 5.84 12.89
C LEU A 57 -0.73 5.85 13.18
N TYR A 58 -1.53 5.18 12.35
CA TYR A 58 -2.99 5.10 12.47
C TYR A 58 -3.46 3.63 12.60
N PRO A 59 -3.11 2.94 13.72
CA PRO A 59 -3.42 1.52 13.89
C PRO A 59 -4.92 1.19 13.85
N GLN A 60 -5.79 2.14 14.19
CA GLN A 60 -7.25 1.99 14.10
C GLN A 60 -7.74 1.69 12.68
N HIS A 61 -7.04 2.18 11.65
CA HIS A 61 -7.44 1.98 10.26
C HIS A 61 -7.22 0.55 9.80
N LYS A 62 -6.30 -0.20 10.43
CA LYS A 62 -6.13 -1.63 10.16
C LYS A 62 -7.45 -2.38 10.36
N GLN A 63 -8.13 -2.13 11.48
CA GLN A 63 -9.40 -2.82 11.78
C GLN A 63 -10.52 -2.38 10.84
N THR A 64 -10.61 -1.09 10.52
CA THR A 64 -11.55 -0.57 9.52
C THR A 64 -11.38 -1.27 8.17
N ILE A 65 -10.13 -1.43 7.72
CA ILE A 65 -9.81 -2.08 6.45
C ILE A 65 -10.12 -3.59 6.52
N LYS A 66 -9.70 -4.30 7.59
CA LYS A 66 -9.98 -5.73 7.79
C LYS A 66 -11.48 -6.04 7.79
N ASN A 67 -12.29 -5.17 8.38
CA ASN A 67 -13.74 -5.32 8.48
C ASN A 67 -14.49 -4.94 7.20
N SER A 68 -13.82 -4.31 6.22
CA SER A 68 -14.46 -3.96 4.96
C SER A 68 -14.74 -5.22 4.12
N PRO A 69 -15.69 -5.19 3.17
CA PRO A 69 -15.93 -6.31 2.26
C PRO A 69 -14.63 -6.75 1.60
N LYS A 70 -14.34 -8.06 1.59
CA LYS A 70 -13.11 -8.63 1.05
C LYS A 70 -13.08 -8.55 -0.48
N SER A 71 -12.42 -7.51 -0.97
CA SER A 71 -12.07 -7.25 -2.37
C SER A 71 -10.55 -7.28 -2.58
N GLU A 72 -10.14 -7.45 -3.83
CA GLU A 72 -8.74 -7.36 -4.29
C GLU A 72 -8.08 -6.00 -4.01
N SER A 73 -8.84 -4.94 -3.75
CA SER A 73 -8.28 -3.62 -3.39
C SER A 73 -9.19 -2.91 -2.39
N PHE A 74 -8.61 -2.14 -1.45
CA PHE A 74 -9.42 -1.39 -0.49
C PHE A 74 -10.00 -0.11 -1.14
N PRO A 75 -11.34 0.07 -1.17
CA PRO A 75 -11.96 1.25 -1.76
C PRO A 75 -11.87 2.45 -0.81
N ILE A 76 -10.66 2.98 -0.60
CA ILE A 76 -10.37 4.05 0.38
C ILE A 76 -11.25 5.30 0.20
N THR A 77 -11.69 5.61 -1.01
CA THR A 77 -12.61 6.71 -1.30
C THR A 77 -13.99 6.55 -0.66
N ASN A 78 -14.37 5.31 -0.31
CA ASN A 78 -15.60 4.99 0.40
C ASN A 78 -15.38 4.97 1.92
N SER A 79 -14.20 5.37 2.41
CA SER A 79 -13.84 5.44 3.82
C SER A 79 -13.26 6.83 4.13
N PRO A 80 -14.12 7.86 4.30
CA PRO A 80 -13.68 9.25 4.39
C PRO A 80 -12.65 9.51 5.51
N ALA A 81 -12.79 8.84 6.65
CA ALA A 81 -11.82 8.95 7.75
C ALA A 81 -10.43 8.41 7.36
N VAL A 82 -10.37 7.23 6.74
CA VAL A 82 -9.11 6.63 6.27
C VAL A 82 -8.48 7.49 5.19
N LEU A 83 -9.29 8.00 4.25
CA LEU A 83 -8.81 8.87 3.18
C LEU A 83 -8.26 10.20 3.71
N ALA A 84 -8.96 10.85 4.64
CA ALA A 84 -8.54 12.14 5.20
C ALA A 84 -7.20 12.01 5.93
N ASP A 85 -7.07 11.01 6.81
CA ASP A 85 -5.83 10.74 7.54
C ASP A 85 -4.70 10.34 6.60
N TRP A 86 -4.99 9.56 5.55
CA TRP A 86 -4.01 9.21 4.51
C TRP A 86 -3.49 10.46 3.79
N ILE A 87 -4.40 11.33 3.32
CA ILE A 87 -4.02 12.55 2.60
C ILE A 87 -3.18 13.46 3.51
N GLN A 88 -3.61 13.67 4.75
CA GLN A 88 -2.84 14.47 5.71
C GLN A 88 -1.46 13.88 5.95
N PHE A 89 -1.38 12.56 6.15
CA PHE A 89 -0.12 11.84 6.33
C PHE A 89 0.79 12.06 5.12
N ILE A 90 0.39 11.64 3.92
CA ILE A 90 1.28 11.63 2.76
C ILE A 90 1.76 13.03 2.36
N GLN A 91 0.91 14.05 2.55
CA GLN A 91 1.26 15.45 2.27
C GLN A 91 2.27 16.03 3.27
N SER A 92 2.31 15.51 4.50
CA SER A 92 3.29 15.94 5.53
C SER A 92 4.69 15.33 5.36
N GLN A 93 4.83 14.32 4.49
CA GLN A 93 6.06 13.55 4.34
C GLN A 93 6.86 13.96 3.10
N HIS A 94 8.19 13.84 3.18
CA HIS A 94 9.12 14.21 2.12
C HIS A 94 10.34 13.30 2.07
N GLY A 95 10.91 13.12 0.89
CA GLY A 95 12.19 12.46 0.69
C GLY A 95 12.18 10.93 0.82
N PRO A 96 13.38 10.34 0.72
CA PRO A 96 13.57 8.90 0.88
C PRO A 96 13.52 8.45 2.35
N PHE A 97 13.12 7.20 2.58
CA PHE A 97 13.01 6.61 3.92
C PHE A 97 13.13 5.08 3.91
N GLY A 98 13.11 4.49 5.11
CA GLY A 98 13.22 3.05 5.33
C GLY A 98 14.65 2.50 5.22
N PRO A 99 14.83 1.18 5.35
CA PRO A 99 16.15 0.54 5.27
C PRO A 99 16.84 0.87 3.94
N ASN A 100 18.04 1.43 4.02
CA ASN A 100 18.82 1.87 2.84
C ASN A 100 18.08 2.85 1.91
N SER A 101 17.12 3.63 2.43
CA SER A 101 16.39 4.63 1.62
C SER A 101 15.65 4.02 0.42
N CYS A 102 15.20 2.76 0.54
CA CYS A 102 14.56 2.04 -0.56
C CYS A 102 13.14 2.51 -0.87
N TYR A 103 12.53 3.30 0.01
CA TYR A 103 11.22 3.92 -0.18
C TYR A 103 11.36 5.43 -0.33
N ASN A 104 10.36 6.08 -0.92
CA ASN A 104 10.40 7.51 -1.16
C ASN A 104 8.99 8.11 -1.23
N TYR A 105 8.74 9.11 -0.39
CA TYR A 105 7.46 9.79 -0.29
C TYR A 105 7.14 10.63 -1.52
N ASP A 106 8.14 11.29 -2.09
CA ASP A 106 7.96 12.14 -3.26
C ASP A 106 7.67 11.31 -4.51
N ILE A 107 8.30 10.13 -4.64
CA ILE A 107 7.94 9.18 -5.70
C ILE A 107 6.50 8.70 -5.50
N GLN A 108 6.10 8.32 -4.28
CA GLN A 108 4.72 7.90 -4.01
C GLN A 108 3.71 8.99 -4.38
N LYS A 109 3.95 10.25 -3.99
CA LYS A 109 3.09 11.38 -4.36
C LYS A 109 3.03 11.59 -5.88
N ASN A 110 4.16 11.47 -6.57
CA ASN A 110 4.21 11.64 -8.02
C ASN A 110 3.45 10.58 -8.81
N ILE A 111 3.40 9.35 -8.29
CA ILE A 111 2.66 8.27 -8.92
C ILE A 111 1.20 8.23 -8.49
N LEU A 112 0.83 8.72 -7.29
CA LEU A 112 -0.56 8.62 -6.84
C LEU A 112 -1.50 9.59 -7.56
N PRO A 113 -2.75 9.19 -7.80
CA PRO A 113 -3.77 10.10 -8.31
C PRO A 113 -4.08 11.23 -7.31
N VAL A 114 -4.50 12.39 -7.81
CA VAL A 114 -4.85 13.56 -6.99
C VAL A 114 -5.89 13.25 -5.92
N ASN A 115 -6.91 12.44 -6.24
CA ASN A 115 -7.94 12.05 -5.28
C ASN A 115 -7.45 11.09 -4.18
N LEU A 116 -6.19 10.65 -4.23
CA LEU A 116 -5.50 9.87 -3.21
C LEU A 116 -4.32 10.65 -2.59
N GLY A 117 -4.27 11.97 -2.77
CA GLY A 117 -3.23 12.82 -2.20
C GLY A 117 -1.91 12.80 -2.97
N GLY A 118 -1.92 12.42 -4.25
CA GLY A 118 -0.75 12.54 -5.14
C GLY A 118 -0.88 13.66 -6.17
N ASN A 119 -0.04 13.58 -7.20
CA ASN A 119 0.10 14.59 -8.25
C ASN A 119 -0.32 14.07 -9.63
N ALA A 120 -0.56 12.77 -9.78
CA ALA A 120 -0.87 12.17 -11.07
C ALA A 120 -2.31 12.50 -11.52
N THR A 121 -2.45 12.93 -12.77
CA THR A 121 -3.75 13.17 -13.42
C THR A 121 -4.12 11.95 -14.27
N GLY A 122 -5.13 11.18 -13.85
CA GLY A 122 -5.65 10.01 -14.58
C GLY A 122 -5.68 8.70 -13.76
N GLY A 123 -6.37 7.68 -14.27
CA GLY A 123 -6.69 6.45 -13.52
C GLY A 123 -5.62 5.33 -13.49
N GLY A 124 -4.48 5.50 -14.16
CA GLY A 124 -3.46 4.45 -14.34
C GLY A 124 -2.14 4.65 -13.57
N ALA A 125 -2.09 5.60 -12.63
CA ALA A 125 -0.86 5.99 -11.95
C ALA A 125 -0.89 5.46 -10.51
N GLY A 126 -0.27 4.30 -10.24
CA GLY A 126 0.03 3.75 -8.89
C GLY A 126 -1.11 3.54 -7.88
N GLY A 127 -2.34 3.99 -8.19
CA GLY A 127 -3.44 4.06 -7.25
C GLY A 127 -4.10 2.72 -6.97
N ASP A 128 -4.11 1.82 -7.96
CA ASP A 128 -4.61 0.46 -7.77
C ASP A 128 -3.61 -0.37 -6.94
N GLU A 129 -2.32 -0.26 -7.26
CA GLU A 129 -1.24 -0.88 -6.49
C GLU A 129 -1.25 -0.39 -5.04
N PHE A 130 -1.43 0.92 -4.82
CA PHE A 130 -1.59 1.48 -3.48
C PHE A 130 -2.76 0.87 -2.71
N LYS A 131 -3.95 0.78 -3.33
CA LYS A 131 -5.15 0.22 -2.65
C LYS A 131 -5.00 -1.27 -2.34
N LYS A 132 -4.33 -2.02 -3.23
CA LYS A 132 -3.95 -3.42 -3.01
C LYS A 132 -3.00 -3.56 -1.84
N VAL A 133 -1.93 -2.76 -1.82
CA VAL A 133 -0.96 -2.74 -0.73
C VAL A 133 -1.61 -2.33 0.59
N LEU A 134 -2.50 -1.33 0.59
CA LEU A 134 -3.24 -0.90 1.76
C LEU A 134 -4.10 -2.01 2.36
N ARG A 135 -4.83 -2.75 1.52
CA ARG A 135 -5.54 -3.95 1.95
C ARG A 135 -4.57 -4.97 2.56
N LEU A 136 -3.53 -5.32 1.82
CA LEU A 136 -2.60 -6.38 2.21
C LEU A 136 -1.96 -6.08 3.57
N LEU A 137 -1.40 -4.88 3.72
CA LEU A 137 -0.69 -4.52 4.94
C LEU A 137 -1.60 -4.33 6.14
N ALA A 138 -2.87 -3.96 5.93
CA ALA A 138 -3.84 -4.00 7.00
C ALA A 138 -3.95 -5.42 7.55
N GLU A 139 -4.06 -6.45 6.71
CA GLU A 139 -4.17 -7.86 7.12
C GLU A 139 -2.92 -8.39 7.84
N ILE A 140 -1.73 -7.91 7.47
CA ILE A 140 -0.43 -8.44 7.93
C ILE A 140 0.10 -7.80 9.21
N LEU A 141 -0.20 -6.52 9.40
CA LEU A 141 0.30 -5.71 10.53
C LEU A 141 -0.71 -5.67 11.68
#